data_AF-A0A2A4NJC1-F1
#
_entry.id   AF-A0A2A4NJC1-F1
#
_cell.length_a   1.000
_cell.length_b   1.000
_cell.length_c   1.000
_cell.angle_alpha   90.00
_cell.angle_beta   90.00
_cell.angle_gamma   90.00
#
_symmetry.space_group_name_H-M   'P 1'
#
loop_
_entity.id
_entity.type
_entity.pdbx_description
1 polymer ?
#
loop_
_entity_poly.entity_id
_entity_poly.type
_entity_poly.pdbx_seq_one_letter_code
_entity_poly.pdbx_strand_id
1 'polypeptide(L)'
;MGTPPNSAHNRILNVFLKKHKCELNIVALVDQEASMLEMVKSGMGLSLCREAIALSEQQSHGIAVSDHIFAPAVLSFAVPKSRLADTVVQAVLNLLSEVWGS
;
A
#
# COMPACT_ATOMS: atom_id res chain seq x y z
N MET A 1 2.71 5.41 -12.38
CA MET A 1 2.68 6.83 -11.95
C MET A 1 3.50 7.03 -10.68
N GLY A 2 3.71 8.29 -10.29
CA GLY A 2 4.29 8.64 -8.99
C GLY A 2 3.20 8.80 -7.92
N THR A 3 3.60 8.72 -6.65
CA THR A 3 2.75 8.99 -5.47
C THR A 3 3.49 9.94 -4.52
N PRO A 4 2.80 10.73 -3.68
CA PRO A 4 3.46 11.71 -2.81
C PRO A 4 4.52 11.08 -1.90
N PRO A 5 5.61 11.81 -1.56
CA PRO A 5 6.74 11.26 -0.80
C PRO A 5 6.36 10.62 0.55
N ASN A 6 5.35 11.17 1.22
CA ASN A 6 4.83 10.73 2.52
C ASN A 6 3.81 9.59 2.43
N SER A 7 3.41 9.17 1.23
CA SER A 7 2.44 8.08 1.06
C SER A 7 3.04 6.70 1.36
N ALA A 8 2.18 5.76 1.77
CA ALA A 8 2.58 4.37 1.94
C ALA A 8 3.04 3.75 0.60
N HIS A 9 2.33 4.04 -0.49
CA HIS A 9 2.68 3.59 -1.85
C HIS A 9 4.09 4.03 -2.25
N ASN A 10 4.44 5.31 -2.04
CA ASN A 10 5.78 5.81 -2.35
C ASN A 10 6.84 5.12 -1.49
N ARG A 11 6.60 4.93 -0.19
CA ARG A 11 7.56 4.25 0.69
C ARG A 11 7.81 2.80 0.25
N ILE A 12 6.73 2.05 0.00
CA ILE A 12 6.81 0.65 -0.42
C ILE A 12 7.51 0.54 -1.78
N LEU A 13 7.07 1.31 -2.78
CA LEU A 13 7.62 1.24 -4.13
C LEU A 13 9.10 1.63 -4.18
N ASN A 14 9.51 2.65 -3.41
CA ASN A 14 10.90 3.08 -3.36
C ASN A 14 11.86 2.01 -2.81
N VAL A 15 11.40 1.08 -1.97
CA VAL A 15 12.23 -0.06 -1.53
C VAL A 15 12.64 -0.91 -2.74
N PHE A 16 11.69 -1.20 -3.64
CA PHE A 16 11.94 -1.97 -4.84
C PHE A 16 12.80 -1.20 -5.86
N LEU A 17 12.44 0.05 -6.14
CA LEU A 17 13.18 0.88 -7.09
C LEU A 17 14.64 1.03 -6.70
N LYS A 18 14.93 1.30 -5.41
CA LYS A 18 16.30 1.38 -4.90
C LYS A 18 17.03 0.04 -5.00
N LYS A 19 16.38 -1.07 -4.64
CA LYS A 19 16.96 -2.42 -4.72
C LYS A 19 17.37 -2.75 -6.16
N HIS A 20 16.57 -2.37 -7.14
CA HIS A 20 16.80 -2.67 -8.55
C HIS A 20 17.50 -1.55 -9.33
N LYS A 21 17.85 -0.43 -8.67
CA LYS A 21 18.42 0.79 -9.29
C LYS A 21 17.59 1.28 -10.49
N CYS A 22 16.27 1.20 -10.34
CA CYS A 22 15.31 1.67 -11.35
C CYS A 22 14.77 3.05 -10.96
N GLU A 23 14.47 3.85 -11.97
CA GLU A 23 13.72 5.10 -11.81
C GLU A 23 12.38 4.97 -12.54
N LEU A 24 11.34 5.57 -11.97
CA LEU A 24 10.03 5.61 -12.62
C LEU A 24 9.99 6.77 -13.60
N ASN A 25 9.47 6.52 -14.79
CA ASN A 25 8.98 7.59 -15.64
C ASN A 25 7.64 8.10 -15.07
N ILE A 26 7.68 9.22 -14.34
CA ILE A 26 6.53 9.78 -13.65
C ILE A 26 5.79 10.73 -14.59
N VAL A 27 4.62 10.28 -15.08
CA VAL A 27 3.73 11.09 -15.94
C VAL A 27 2.61 11.80 -15.16
N ALA A 28 2.37 11.38 -13.91
CA ALA A 28 1.42 12.01 -13.00
C ALA A 28 1.77 11.70 -11.54
N LEU A 29 1.40 12.60 -10.63
CA LEU A 29 1.47 12.42 -9.18
C LEU A 29 0.05 12.26 -8.64
N VAL A 30 -0.26 11.09 -8.06
CA VAL A 30 -1.62 10.75 -7.62
C VAL A 30 -1.58 10.22 -6.19
N ASP A 31 -2.56 10.58 -5.36
CA ASP A 31 -2.61 10.23 -3.94
C ASP A 31 -3.89 9.50 -3.52
N GLN A 32 -4.87 9.37 -4.42
CA GLN A 32 -6.11 8.62 -4.20
C GLN A 32 -6.11 7.29 -4.95
N GLU A 33 -6.38 6.19 -4.24
CA GLU A 33 -6.39 4.83 -4.79
C GLU A 33 -7.39 4.66 -5.95
N ALA A 34 -8.56 5.30 -5.87
CA ALA A 34 -9.55 5.27 -6.95
C ALA A 34 -9.04 5.94 -8.24
N SER A 35 -8.47 7.15 -8.14
CA SER A 35 -7.86 7.83 -9.29
C SER A 35 -6.66 7.08 -9.84
N MET A 36 -5.91 6.39 -8.96
CA MET A 36 -4.81 5.53 -9.37
C MET A 36 -5.31 4.36 -10.25
N LEU A 37 -6.39 3.69 -9.87
CA LEU A 37 -6.98 2.61 -10.67
C LEU A 37 -7.54 3.10 -12.01
N GLU A 38 -8.24 4.23 -12.05
CA GLU A 38 -8.75 4.79 -13.31
C GLU A 38 -7.62 5.17 -14.27
N MET A 39 -6.48 5.63 -13.74
CA MET A 39 -5.28 5.91 -14.53
C MET A 39 -4.67 4.63 -15.14
N VAL A 40 -4.72 3.51 -14.41
CA VAL A 40 -4.30 2.20 -14.94
C VAL A 40 -5.28 1.71 -16.02
N LYS A 41 -6.59 1.82 -15.78
CA LYS A 41 -7.65 1.41 -16.74
C LYS A 41 -7.58 2.18 -18.06
N SER A 42 -7.24 3.47 -18.00
CA SER A 42 -7.03 4.31 -19.19
C SER A 42 -5.69 4.09 -19.89
N GLY A 43 -4.85 3.17 -19.40
CA GLY A 43 -3.55 2.85 -20.00
C GLY A 43 -2.47 3.90 -19.74
N MET A 44 -2.70 4.84 -18.82
CA MET A 44 -1.76 5.94 -18.57
C MET A 44 -0.60 5.55 -17.64
N GLY A 45 -0.64 4.37 -17.00
CA GLY A 45 0.51 3.90 -16.23
C GLY A 45 0.28 2.66 -15.38
N LEU A 46 1.23 2.43 -14.48
CA LEU A 46 1.25 1.31 -13.53
C LEU A 46 1.11 1.83 -12.09
N SER A 47 0.46 1.02 -11.24
CA SER A 47 0.25 1.30 -9.83
C SER A 47 0.51 0.06 -8.96
N LEU A 48 0.94 0.27 -7.71
CA LEU A 48 0.80 -0.74 -6.67
C LEU A 48 -0.66 -0.73 -6.19
N CYS A 49 -1.18 -1.90 -5.85
CA CYS A 49 -2.53 -2.08 -5.33
C CYS A 49 -2.54 -3.28 -4.37
N ARG A 50 -3.50 -3.29 -3.43
CA ARG A 50 -3.73 -4.49 -2.59
C ARG A 50 -4.22 -5.63 -3.48
N GLU A 51 -3.69 -6.82 -3.25
CA GLU A 51 -3.97 -8.01 -4.07
C GLU A 51 -5.47 -8.27 -4.26
N ALA A 52 -6.27 -8.20 -3.19
CA ALA A 52 -7.71 -8.39 -3.28
C ALA A 52 -8.40 -7.42 -4.26
N ILE A 53 -7.95 -6.16 -4.30
CA ILE A 53 -8.48 -5.14 -5.22
C ILE A 53 -7.97 -5.43 -6.63
N ALA A 54 -6.68 -5.72 -6.79
CA ALA A 54 -6.08 -6.05 -8.08
C ALA A 54 -6.77 -7.23 -8.77
N LEU A 55 -7.07 -8.30 -8.01
CA LEU A 55 -7.79 -9.48 -8.51
C LEU A 55 -9.25 -9.16 -8.89
N SER A 56 -9.94 -8.37 -8.07
CA SER A 56 -11.31 -7.91 -8.37
C SER A 56 -11.36 -7.09 -9.65
N GLU A 57 -10.40 -6.19 -9.84
CA GLU A 57 -10.28 -5.33 -11.02
C GLU A 57 -9.83 -6.09 -12.27
N GLN A 58 -8.98 -7.09 -12.13
CA GLN A 58 -8.60 -8.01 -13.22
C GLN A 58 -9.83 -8.76 -13.74
N GLN A 59 -10.67 -9.29 -12.85
CA GLN A 59 -11.89 -10.02 -13.23
C GLN A 59 -12.95 -9.11 -13.85
N SER A 60 -13.13 -7.91 -13.29
CA SER A 60 -14.24 -7.02 -13.68
C SER A 60 -13.90 -6.11 -14.88
N HIS A 61 -12.64 -5.72 -15.02
CA HIS A 61 -12.21 -4.69 -15.97
C HIS A 61 -11.03 -5.12 -16.84
N GLY A 62 -10.54 -6.37 -16.72
CA GLY A 62 -9.48 -6.91 -17.56
C GLY A 62 -8.11 -6.27 -17.32
N ILE A 63 -7.89 -5.65 -16.16
CA ILE A 63 -6.57 -5.09 -15.81
C ILE A 63 -5.56 -6.22 -15.66
N ALA A 64 -4.36 -6.04 -16.23
CA ALA A 64 -3.27 -6.98 -16.03
C ALA A 64 -2.62 -6.80 -14.66
N VAL A 65 -2.47 -7.89 -13.91
CA VAL A 65 -1.71 -7.95 -12.66
C VAL A 65 -0.36 -8.60 -12.93
N SER A 66 0.71 -8.05 -12.35
CA SER A 66 2.07 -8.59 -12.53
C SER A 66 2.35 -9.68 -11.51
N ASP A 67 2.66 -10.88 -11.97
CA ASP A 67 3.01 -12.02 -11.11
C ASP A 67 4.47 -11.98 -10.62
N HIS A 68 5.25 -10.98 -11.06
CA HIS A 68 6.69 -10.90 -10.79
C HIS A 68 7.05 -10.03 -9.60
N ILE A 69 6.14 -9.15 -9.16
CA ILE A 69 6.43 -8.15 -8.13
C ILE A 69 5.35 -8.23 -7.06
N PHE A 70 5.75 -8.76 -5.91
CA PHE A 70 4.96 -8.73 -4.69
C PHE A 70 5.63 -7.83 -3.66
N ALA A 71 4.86 -6.89 -3.13
CA ALA A 71 5.32 -5.94 -2.13
C ALA A 71 4.70 -6.23 -0.76
N PRO A 72 5.41 -6.91 0.15
CA PRO A 72 4.88 -7.19 1.47
C PRO A 72 4.64 -5.88 2.23
N ALA A 73 3.39 -5.66 2.62
CA ALA A 73 2.98 -4.56 3.46
C ALA A 73 2.42 -5.12 4.75
N VAL A 74 3.07 -4.81 5.88
CA VAL A 74 2.59 -5.21 7.20
C VAL A 74 1.74 -4.09 7.80
N LEU A 75 0.59 -4.46 8.37
CA LEU A 75 -0.17 -3.55 9.21
C LEU A 75 0.53 -3.42 10.57
N SER A 76 0.51 -2.23 11.15
CA SER A 76 1.13 -1.99 12.46
C SER A 76 0.32 -0.95 13.22
N PHE A 77 0.25 -1.13 14.53
CA PHE A 77 -0.39 -0.17 15.43
C PHE A 77 0.70 0.55 16.24
N ALA A 78 0.66 1.88 16.26
CA ALA A 78 1.64 2.71 16.95
C ALA A 78 0.96 3.61 17.97
N VAL A 79 1.54 3.67 19.17
CA VAL A 79 1.08 4.54 20.26
C VAL A 79 2.25 5.36 20.82
N PRO A 80 2.03 6.62 21.21
CA PRO A 80 3.06 7.39 21.90
C PRO A 80 3.50 6.68 23.18
N LYS A 81 4.82 6.61 23.43
CA LYS A 81 5.39 5.94 24.61
C LYS A 81 4.79 6.44 25.92
N SER A 82 4.45 7.73 26.00
CA SER A 82 3.84 8.37 27.16
C SER A 82 2.45 7.83 27.50
N ARG A 83 1.75 7.17 26.56
CA ARG A 83 0.40 6.62 26.75
C ARG A 83 0.36 5.12 26.99
N LEU A 84 1.51 4.44 27.05
CA LEU A 84 1.55 2.99 27.28
C LEU A 84 0.99 2.56 28.66
N ALA A 85 0.95 3.48 29.62
CA ALA A 85 0.37 3.24 30.93
C ALA A 85 -1.15 3.46 30.98
N ASP A 86 -1.78 4.04 29.93
CA ASP A 86 -3.24 4.22 29.91
C ASP A 86 -3.94 2.87 29.80
N THR A 87 -4.87 2.60 30.72
CA THR A 87 -5.64 1.34 30.74
C THR A 87 -6.36 1.08 29.42
N VAL A 88 -6.89 2.12 28.78
CA VAL A 88 -7.56 2.00 27.47
C VAL A 88 -6.57 1.60 26.38
N VAL A 89 -5.35 2.16 26.38
CA VAL A 89 -4.31 1.81 25.41
C VAL A 89 -3.90 0.35 25.59
N GLN A 90 -3.71 -0.10 26.83
CA GLN A 90 -3.37 -1.50 27.10
C GLN A 90 -4.49 -2.45 26.66
N ALA A 91 -5.75 -2.12 26.92
CA ALA A 91 -6.89 -2.92 26.49
C ALA A 91 -6.94 -3.06 24.95
N VAL A 92 -6.72 -1.97 24.22
CA VAL A 92 -6.66 -2.01 22.75
C VAL A 92 -5.48 -2.86 22.27
N LEU A 93 -4.30 -2.71 22.85
CA LEU A 93 -3.13 -3.51 22.46
C LEU A 93 -3.35 -5.01 22.71
N ASN A 94 -3.97 -5.37 23.84
CA ASN A 94 -4.31 -6.76 24.14
C ASN A 94 -5.31 -7.32 23.12
N LEU A 95 -6.39 -6.57 22.82
CA LEU A 95 -7.37 -6.98 21.82
C LEU A 95 -6.74 -7.14 20.43
N LEU A 96 -5.86 -6.22 20.03
CA LEU A 96 -5.13 -6.32 18.76
C LEU A 96 -4.24 -7.56 18.72
N SER A 97 -3.61 -7.93 19.85
CA SER A 97 -2.80 -9.15 19.91
C SER A 97 -3.62 -10.43 19.75
N GLU A 98 -4.89 -10.43 20.20
CA GLU A 98 -5.81 -11.54 20.03
C GLU A 98 -6.35 -11.63 18.59
N VAL A 99 -6.71 -10.48 17.99
CA VAL A 99 -7.33 -10.43 16.65
C VAL A 99 -6.31 -10.58 15.53
N TRP A 100 -5.09 -10.05 15.71
CA TRP A 100 -4.02 -10.12 14.69
C TRP A 100 -3.03 -11.25 14.92
N GLY A 101 -3.02 -11.89 16.10
CA GLY A 101 -2.10 -12.96 16.45
C GLY A 101 -2.49 -14.36 15.97
N SER A 102 -3.55 -14.47 15.15
CA SER A 102 -4.03 -15.72 14.53
C SER A 102 -3.60 -15.86 13.08
#